data_AF-A0A7W3ZE22-F1
#
_entry.id   AF-A0A7W3ZE22-F1
#
_cell.length_a   1.000
_cell.length_b   1.000
_cell.length_c   1.000
_cell.angle_alpha   90.00
_cell.angle_beta   90.00
_cell.angle_gamma   90.00
#
_symmetry.space_group_name_H-M   'P 1'
#
loop_
_entity.id
_entity.type
_entity.pdbx_description
1 polymer ?
#
loop_
_entity_poly.entity_id
_entity_poly.type
_entity_poly.pdbx_seq_one_letter_code
_entity_poly.pdbx_strand_id
1 'polypeptide(L)'
;MMHVATPGRLPLTLNRKFHLSNYVSSHAQVLLRSGRSGYHDGEYLKYDSMVDVLFKNVSALAVVDSYYPLVISEAEPSDFERFSALLNVELGNRKLYVLRGSDSMGYIVAGALYWADDPEGSASEESVLLGYQRARAVEVFEARS
;
A
#
# COMPACT_ATOMS: atom_id res chain seq x y z
N MET A 1 -3.80 -19.31 -11.79
CA MET A 1 -4.07 -18.06 -12.52
C MET A 1 -3.00 -17.06 -12.08
N MET A 2 -2.31 -16.34 -12.98
CA MET A 2 -1.27 -15.38 -12.56
C MET A 2 -1.93 -14.11 -12.03
N HIS A 3 -1.75 -13.79 -10.74
CA HIS A 3 -2.20 -12.52 -10.17
C HIS A 3 -1.30 -11.40 -10.68
N VAL A 4 -1.88 -10.44 -11.40
CA VAL A 4 -1.13 -9.34 -12.01
C VAL A 4 -1.04 -8.18 -11.03
N ALA A 5 0.16 -7.93 -10.49
CA ALA A 5 0.45 -6.72 -9.74
C ALA A 5 0.31 -5.50 -10.66
N THR A 6 -0.61 -4.60 -10.33
CA THR A 6 -0.88 -3.42 -11.15
C THR A 6 -0.13 -2.22 -10.58
N PRO A 7 0.72 -1.52 -11.37
CA PRO A 7 1.24 -0.22 -10.95
C PRO A 7 0.07 0.72 -10.69
N GLY A 8 -0.03 1.28 -9.49
CA GLY A 8 -1.18 2.13 -9.18
C GLY A 8 -1.07 3.47 -9.88
N ARG A 9 -2.08 3.79 -10.69
CA ARG A 9 -2.30 5.14 -11.19
C ARG A 9 -2.91 5.97 -10.06
N LEU A 10 -2.46 7.21 -9.93
CA LEU A 10 -2.93 8.14 -8.91
C LEU A 10 -3.90 9.17 -9.53
N PRO A 11 -4.92 9.64 -8.79
CA PRO A 11 -5.29 9.16 -7.46
C PRO A 11 -5.93 7.75 -7.51
N LEU A 12 -5.56 6.90 -6.55
CA LEU A 12 -6.16 5.57 -6.36
C LEU A 12 -7.26 5.67 -5.31
N THR A 13 -8.51 5.39 -5.68
CA THR A 13 -9.66 5.41 -4.75
C THR A 13 -10.23 4.01 -4.63
N LEU A 14 -10.30 3.50 -3.40
CA LEU A 14 -10.78 2.16 -3.07
C LEU A 14 -11.84 2.28 -1.98
N ASN A 15 -13.10 2.00 -2.34
CA ASN A 15 -14.24 2.11 -1.43
C ASN A 15 -14.35 0.91 -0.46
N ARG A 16 -13.27 0.69 0.31
CA ARG A 16 -13.11 -0.40 1.27
C ARG A 16 -12.31 0.06 2.47
N LYS A 17 -12.40 -0.68 3.57
CA LYS A 17 -11.62 -0.42 4.78
C LYS A 17 -10.24 -1.05 4.63
N PHE A 18 -9.19 -0.27 4.80
CA PHE A 18 -7.81 -0.74 4.76
C PHE A 18 -7.15 -0.56 6.10
N HIS A 19 -6.34 -1.53 6.48
CA HIS A 19 -5.51 -1.53 7.67
C HIS A 19 -4.04 -1.72 7.29
N LEU A 20 -3.14 -1.20 8.12
CA LEU A 20 -1.74 -1.59 8.04
C LEU A 20 -1.61 -3.07 8.40
N SER A 21 -1.31 -3.89 7.40
CA SER A 21 -1.25 -5.35 7.58
C SER A 21 0.17 -5.86 7.80
N ASN A 22 1.16 -5.23 7.17
CA ASN A 22 2.54 -5.64 7.32
C ASN A 22 3.49 -4.46 7.10
N TYR A 23 4.59 -4.46 7.85
CA TYR A 23 5.75 -3.60 7.64
C TYR A 23 7.00 -4.46 7.66
N VAL A 24 7.58 -4.69 6.49
CA VAL A 24 8.79 -5.51 6.35
C VAL A 24 9.99 -4.57 6.28
N SER A 25 10.56 -4.26 7.46
CA SER A 25 11.67 -3.32 7.61
C SER A 25 12.89 -3.69 6.76
N SER A 26 13.23 -4.98 6.70
CA SER A 26 14.36 -5.49 5.91
C SER A 26 14.24 -5.25 4.40
N HIS A 27 13.02 -5.06 3.90
CA HIS A 27 12.76 -4.85 2.49
C HIS A 27 12.23 -3.43 2.18
N ALA A 28 12.10 -2.57 3.21
CA ALA A 28 11.52 -1.24 3.10
C ALA A 28 10.14 -1.28 2.41
N GLN A 29 9.23 -2.10 2.94
CA GLN A 29 7.90 -2.33 2.36
C GLN A 29 6.78 -2.14 3.37
N VAL A 30 5.71 -1.51 2.91
CA VAL A 30 4.46 -1.33 3.66
C VAL A 30 3.32 -1.96 2.86
N LEU A 31 2.56 -2.83 3.51
CA LEU A 31 1.35 -3.44 2.95
C LEU A 31 0.12 -2.93 3.68
N LEU A 32 -0.78 -2.29 2.95
CA LEU A 32 -2.15 -2.08 3.38
C LEU A 32 -3.03 -3.17 2.80
N ARG A 33 -3.94 -3.70 3.62
CA ARG A 33 -4.85 -4.77 3.20
C ARG A 33 -6.27 -4.42 3.59
N SER A 34 -7.19 -4.69 2.67
CA SER A 34 -8.61 -4.74 2.98
C SER A 34 -9.03 -6.17 3.33
N GLY A 35 -9.92 -6.29 4.32
CA GLY A 35 -10.56 -7.56 4.63
C GLY A 35 -11.70 -7.87 3.65
N ARG A 36 -12.10 -9.14 3.58
CA ARG A 36 -13.37 -9.58 2.93
C ARG A 36 -14.60 -9.19 3.75
N SER A 37 -14.39 -8.85 5.01
CA SER A 37 -15.42 -8.23 5.83
C SER A 37 -14.80 -7.19 6.75
N GLY A 38 -15.62 -6.29 7.26
CA GLY A 38 -15.20 -5.27 8.19
C GLY A 38 -16.39 -4.61 8.89
N TYR A 39 -16.08 -3.69 9.78
CA TYR A 39 -17.05 -2.85 10.45
C TYR A 39 -16.60 -1.40 10.39
N HIS A 40 -17.52 -0.50 10.04
CA HIS A 40 -17.30 0.93 10.03
C HIS A 40 -18.61 1.64 10.33
N ASP A 41 -18.58 2.56 11.29
CA ASP A 41 -19.68 3.48 11.63
C ASP A 41 -21.06 2.84 11.80
N GLY A 42 -21.13 1.69 12.48
CA GLY A 42 -22.41 1.00 12.68
C GLY A 42 -22.68 -0.11 11.69
N GLU A 43 -21.98 -0.13 10.55
CA GLU A 43 -22.31 -0.95 9.40
C GLU A 43 -21.31 -2.10 9.19
N TYR A 44 -21.85 -3.28 8.88
CA TYR A 44 -21.06 -4.43 8.48
C TYR A 44 -20.81 -4.38 6.97
N LEU A 45 -19.53 -4.39 6.61
CA LEU A 45 -19.07 -4.38 5.23
C LEU A 45 -18.69 -5.80 4.82
N LYS A 46 -19.11 -6.23 3.63
CA LYS A 46 -18.76 -7.53 3.04
C LYS A 46 -18.31 -7.36 1.60
N TYR A 47 -17.23 -8.06 1.24
CA TYR A 47 -16.64 -8.04 -0.07
C TYR A 47 -16.24 -9.44 -0.55
N ASP A 48 -16.31 -9.66 -1.85
CA ASP A 48 -16.02 -10.95 -2.47
C ASP A 48 -14.52 -11.19 -2.75
N SER A 49 -13.66 -10.24 -2.38
CA SER A 49 -12.22 -10.28 -2.65
C SER A 49 -11.42 -9.53 -1.59
N MET A 50 -10.11 -9.76 -1.53
CA MET A 50 -9.17 -8.92 -0.80
C MET A 50 -8.43 -7.99 -1.74
N VAL A 51 -8.31 -6.73 -1.35
CA VAL A 51 -7.48 -5.76 -2.05
C VAL A 51 -6.26 -5.46 -1.21
N ASP A 52 -5.09 -5.60 -1.83
CA ASP A 52 -3.79 -5.29 -1.25
C ASP A 52 -3.19 -4.06 -1.95
N VAL A 53 -2.55 -3.20 -1.16
CA VAL A 53 -1.76 -2.06 -1.64
C VAL A 53 -0.37 -2.14 -1.04
N LEU A 54 0.64 -2.29 -1.90
CA LEU A 54 2.04 -2.43 -1.52
C LEU A 54 2.84 -1.19 -1.91
N PHE A 55 3.50 -0.59 -0.93
CA PHE A 55 4.52 0.42 -1.13
C PHE A 55 5.91 -0.20 -1.03
N LYS A 56 6.82 0.17 -1.93
CA LYS A 56 8.21 -0.33 -1.96
C LYS A 56 9.22 0.80 -1.85
N ASN A 57 10.41 0.48 -1.35
CA ASN A 57 11.47 1.46 -1.08
C ASN A 57 10.97 2.57 -0.14
N VAL A 58 10.29 2.16 0.93
CA VAL A 58 9.72 3.05 1.95
C VAL A 58 10.84 3.59 2.83
N SER A 59 11.00 4.91 2.92
CA SER A 59 12.00 5.54 3.80
C SER A 59 11.39 6.17 5.05
N ALA A 60 10.13 6.57 4.99
CA ALA A 60 9.42 7.17 6.12
C ALA A 60 7.92 6.95 5.96
N LEU A 61 7.21 6.89 7.08
CA LEU A 61 5.76 6.78 7.11
C LEU A 61 5.19 7.39 8.39
N ALA A 62 4.00 7.98 8.27
CA ALA A 62 3.16 8.42 9.38
C ALA A 62 1.74 7.96 9.05
N VAL A 63 1.30 6.85 9.63
CA VAL A 63 0.03 6.20 9.28
C VAL A 63 -0.81 5.97 10.51
N VAL A 64 -2.13 5.90 10.33
CA VAL A 64 -3.08 5.48 11.37
C VAL A 64 -3.51 4.02 11.19
N ASP A 65 -4.29 3.51 12.14
CA ASP A 65 -4.75 2.11 12.16
C ASP A 65 -5.61 1.72 10.96
N SER A 66 -6.41 2.66 10.41
CA SER A 66 -7.28 2.36 9.28
C SER A 66 -7.72 3.55 8.44
N TYR A 67 -8.13 3.25 7.21
CA TYR A 67 -8.69 4.21 6.25
C TYR A 67 -9.98 3.64 5.64
N TYR A 68 -11.04 4.45 5.59
CA TYR A 68 -12.28 4.15 4.87
C TYR A 68 -12.91 5.44 4.36
N PRO A 69 -13.30 5.53 3.08
CA PRO A 69 -12.70 4.77 1.98
C PRO A 69 -11.22 5.12 1.86
N LEU A 70 -10.37 4.26 1.29
CA LEU A 70 -8.96 4.60 1.08
C LEU A 70 -8.78 5.41 -0.21
N VAL A 71 -8.27 6.62 -0.09
CA VAL A 71 -7.80 7.44 -1.22
C VAL A 71 -6.31 7.64 -1.09
N ILE A 72 -5.56 7.39 -2.17
CA ILE A 72 -4.13 7.60 -2.25
C ILE A 72 -3.82 8.59 -3.37
N SER A 73 -3.12 9.66 -3.04
CA SER A 73 -2.63 10.64 -4.02
C SER A 73 -1.14 10.87 -3.86
N GLU A 74 -0.51 11.43 -4.88
CA GLU A 74 0.78 12.09 -4.69
C GLU A 74 0.55 13.37 -3.89
N ALA A 75 1.50 13.72 -3.04
CA ALA A 75 1.43 14.93 -2.23
C ALA A 75 1.76 16.17 -3.07
N GLU A 76 1.12 17.29 -2.76
CA GLU A 76 1.51 18.56 -3.36
C GLU A 76 2.87 19.00 -2.80
N PRO A 77 3.66 19.82 -3.51
CA PRO A 77 4.94 20.32 -3.01
C PRO A 77 4.85 20.94 -1.60
N SER A 78 3.75 21.65 -1.31
CA SER A 78 3.50 22.23 0.01
C SER A 78 3.28 21.21 1.13
N ASP A 79 2.74 20.04 0.81
CA ASP A 79 2.60 18.95 1.79
C ASP A 79 3.96 18.36 2.13
N PHE A 80 4.86 18.27 1.13
CA PHE A 80 6.21 17.76 1.33
C PHE A 80 7.04 18.68 2.22
N GLU A 81 6.98 20.00 2.07
CA GLU A 81 7.71 20.94 2.93
C GLU A 81 7.35 20.77 4.41
N ARG A 82 6.05 20.64 4.71
CA ARG A 82 5.57 20.41 6.08
C ARG A 82 6.04 19.07 6.63
N PHE A 83 5.99 18.03 5.80
CA PHE A 83 6.29 16.67 6.20
C PHE A 83 7.79 16.40 6.35
N SER A 84 8.60 16.92 5.43
CA SER A 84 10.07 16.83 5.45
C SER A 84 10.68 17.51 6.66
N ALA A 85 10.15 18.67 7.07
CA ALA A 85 10.56 19.34 8.30
C ALA A 85 10.27 18.49 9.56
N LEU A 86 9.17 17.73 9.56
CA LEU A 86 8.77 16.89 10.69
C LEU A 86 9.61 15.61 10.80
N LEU A 87 9.89 14.95 9.67
CA LEU A 87 10.55 13.63 9.65
C LEU A 87 12.03 13.67 9.27
N ASN A 88 12.58 14.85 8.98
CA ASN A 88 13.96 15.04 8.54
C ASN A 88 14.35 14.08 7.39
N VAL A 89 13.49 14.00 6.37
CA VAL A 89 13.62 13.04 5.27
C VAL A 89 13.78 13.75 3.92
N GLU A 90 14.66 13.21 3.08
CA GLU A 90 14.80 13.61 1.68
C GLU A 90 14.05 12.62 0.76
N LEU A 91 13.43 13.12 -0.31
CA LEU A 91 12.75 12.27 -1.28
C LEU A 91 13.74 11.45 -2.12
N GLY A 92 14.81 12.07 -2.62
CA GLY A 92 15.66 11.45 -3.64
C GLY A 92 14.83 11.02 -4.86
N ASN A 93 14.83 9.72 -5.18
CA ASN A 93 14.01 9.13 -6.24
C ASN A 93 12.63 8.62 -5.77
N ARG A 94 12.20 8.98 -4.56
CA ARG A 94 10.91 8.60 -3.97
C ARG A 94 9.87 9.70 -4.15
N LYS A 95 8.63 9.34 -3.85
CA LYS A 95 7.47 10.23 -3.83
C LYS A 95 6.87 10.23 -2.42
N LEU A 96 6.27 11.34 -2.03
CA LEU A 96 5.38 11.41 -0.87
C LEU A 96 3.97 11.06 -1.33
N TYR A 97 3.41 9.99 -0.78
CA TYR A 97 2.05 9.56 -0.96
C TYR A 97 1.20 10.02 0.22
N VAL A 98 0.04 10.61 -0.05
CA VAL A 98 -0.95 10.96 0.96
C VAL A 98 -2.04 9.90 0.95
N LEU A 99 -2.33 9.34 2.13
CA LEU A 99 -3.39 8.38 2.36
C LEU A 99 -4.52 9.13 3.08
N ARG A 100 -5.75 9.07 2.56
CA ARG A 100 -6.93 9.71 3.15
C ARG A 100 -8.03 8.67 3.35
N GLY A 101 -8.60 8.67 4.55
CA GLY A 101 -9.94 8.16 4.86
C GLY A 101 -10.91 9.33 5.04
N SER A 102 -12.17 9.04 5.37
CA SER A 102 -13.15 10.08 5.72
C SER A 102 -12.67 10.97 6.86
N ASP A 103 -12.15 10.35 7.93
CA ASP A 103 -11.68 11.03 9.15
C ASP A 103 -10.22 10.74 9.48
N SER A 104 -9.47 10.15 8.54
CA SER A 104 -8.07 9.79 8.75
C SER A 104 -7.17 10.30 7.64
N MET A 105 -5.93 10.62 8.02
CA MET A 105 -4.90 11.03 7.09
C MET A 105 -3.57 10.42 7.49
N GLY A 106 -2.80 10.02 6.49
CA GLY A 106 -1.45 9.49 6.67
C GLY A 106 -0.58 9.77 5.46
N TYR A 107 0.70 9.43 5.60
CA TYR A 107 1.74 9.79 4.67
C TYR A 107 2.74 8.64 4.56
N ILE A 108 3.19 8.35 3.34
CA ILE A 108 4.24 7.36 3.08
C ILE A 108 5.22 7.95 2.06
N VAL A 109 6.51 7.95 2.38
CA VAL A 109 7.57 8.23 1.40
C VAL A 109 8.04 6.91 0.82
N ALA A 110 7.79 6.68 -0.47
CA ALA A 110 8.09 5.41 -1.14
C ALA A 110 8.54 5.61 -2.60
N GLY A 111 9.28 4.65 -3.14
CA GLY A 111 9.71 4.67 -4.54
C GLY A 111 8.67 4.14 -5.53
N ALA A 112 7.76 3.28 -5.07
CA ALA A 112 6.75 2.68 -5.93
C ALA A 112 5.51 2.26 -5.13
N LEU A 113 4.37 2.23 -5.83
CA LEU A 113 3.09 1.75 -5.33
C LEU A 113 2.48 0.75 -6.32
N TYR A 114 2.02 -0.37 -5.77
CA TYR A 114 1.34 -1.45 -6.47
C TYR A 114 0.05 -1.78 -5.76
N TRP A 115 -0.94 -2.27 -6.49
CA TRP A 115 -2.13 -2.85 -5.89
C TRP A 115 -2.58 -4.10 -6.66
N ALA A 116 -3.34 -4.94 -5.98
CA ALA A 116 -3.98 -6.11 -6.57
C ALA A 116 -5.34 -6.34 -5.90
N ASP A 117 -6.31 -6.75 -6.71
CA ASP A 117 -7.57 -7.34 -6.26
C ASP A 117 -7.43 -8.87 -6.37
N ASP A 118 -7.59 -9.56 -5.25
CA ASP A 118 -7.41 -11.00 -5.10
C ASP A 118 -8.74 -11.65 -4.65
N PRO A 119 -9.49 -12.25 -5.59
CA PRO A 119 -10.73 -12.98 -5.28
C PRO A 119 -10.53 -14.21 -4.40
N GLU A 120 -9.34 -14.83 -4.45
CA GLU A 120 -9.03 -16.06 -3.70
C GLU A 120 -8.37 -15.74 -2.35
N GLY A 121 -7.82 -14.53 -2.19
CA GLY A 121 -7.09 -14.12 -1.01
C GLY A 121 -7.85 -14.23 0.31
N SER A 122 -7.08 -14.56 1.36
CA SER A 122 -7.55 -14.64 2.75
C SER A 122 -6.68 -13.82 3.72
N ALA A 123 -7.23 -13.47 4.88
CA ALA A 123 -6.58 -12.57 5.83
C ALA A 123 -5.40 -13.27 6.54
N SER A 124 -5.44 -14.60 6.59
CA SER A 124 -4.40 -15.46 7.12
C SER A 124 -3.35 -15.86 6.08
N GLU A 125 -3.55 -15.52 4.81
CA GLU A 125 -2.62 -15.86 3.72
C GLU A 125 -1.68 -14.71 3.38
N GLU A 126 -0.50 -15.06 2.85
CA GLU A 126 0.47 -14.07 2.38
C GLU A 126 -0.09 -13.30 1.17
N SER A 127 0.26 -12.01 1.06
CA SER A 127 -0.12 -11.20 -0.10
C SER A 127 0.51 -11.71 -1.39
N VAL A 128 -0.29 -11.79 -2.44
CA VAL A 128 0.18 -12.02 -3.81
C VAL A 128 1.22 -10.98 -4.24
N LEU A 129 1.16 -9.75 -3.70
CA LEU A 129 2.13 -8.69 -3.98
C LEU A 129 3.49 -8.91 -3.30
N LEU A 130 3.53 -9.65 -2.19
CA LEU A 130 4.77 -10.07 -1.54
C LEU A 130 5.36 -11.30 -2.26
N GLY A 131 4.51 -12.26 -2.64
CA GLY A 131 4.91 -13.45 -3.39
C GLY A 131 5.48 -13.18 -4.79
N TYR A 132 4.98 -12.15 -5.49
CA TYR A 132 5.48 -11.74 -6.82
C TYR A 132 6.98 -11.41 -6.83
N GLN A 133 7.57 -11.09 -5.67
CA GLN A 133 8.99 -10.80 -5.54
C GLN A 133 9.89 -12.02 -5.71
N ARG A 134 9.42 -13.21 -5.31
CA ARG A 134 10.19 -14.45 -5.43
C ARG A 134 10.28 -14.89 -6.89
N ALA A 135 9.17 -14.85 -7.63
CA ALA A 135 9.16 -15.27 -9.04
C ALA A 135 10.07 -14.40 -9.92
N ARG A 136 10.00 -13.06 -9.77
CA ARG A 136 10.84 -12.15 -10.58
C ARG A 136 12.33 -12.20 -10.23
N ALA A 137 12.67 -12.47 -8.97
CA ALA A 137 14.07 -12.61 -8.56
C ALA A 137 14.70 -13.90 -9.12
N VAL A 138 13.92 -14.98 -9.20
CA VAL A 138 14.35 -16.26 -9.80
C VAL A 138 14.55 -16.12 -11.32
N GLU A 139 13.62 -15.48 -12.04
CA GLU A 139 13.75 -15.26 -13.49
C GLU A 139 14.96 -14.39 -13.85
N VAL A 140 15.29 -13.36 -13.05
CA VAL A 140 16.47 -12.50 -13.28
C VAL A 140 17.78 -13.24 -12.98
N PHE A 141 17.78 -14.22 -12.08
CA PHE A 141 18.95 -15.03 -11.78
C PHE A 141 19.21 -16.06 -12.90
N GLU A 142 18.18 -16.72 -13.39
CA GLU A 142 18.29 -17.69 -14.50
C GLU A 142 18.66 -17.04 -15.84
N ALA A 143 18.20 -15.81 -16.10
CA ALA A 143 18.59 -15.08 -17.32
C ALA A 143 20.04 -14.58 -17.33
N ARG A 144 20.80 -14.80 -16.25
CA ARG A 144 22.21 -14.40 -16.10
C ARG A 144 23.17 -15.57 -15.88
N SER A 145 22.68 -16.81 -15.98
CA SER A 145 23.45 -18.06 -15.86
C SER A 145 23.69 -18.74 -17.21
#